data_AF-A0A426XAU1-F1
#
_entry.id   AF-A0A426XAU1-F1
#
_cell.length_a   1.000
_cell.length_b   1.000
_cell.length_c   1.000
_cell.angle_alpha   90.00
_cell.angle_beta   90.00
_cell.angle_gamma   90.00
#
_symmetry.space_group_name_H-M   'P 1'
#
loop_
_entity.id
_entity.type
_entity.pdbx_description
1 polymer ?
#
loop_
_entity_poly.entity_id
_entity_poly.type
_entity_poly.pdbx_seq_one_letter_code
_entity_poly.pdbx_strand_id
1 'polypeptide(L)' 'MSSSTKYIDPAFQGVGQKVGIEIWRIEDFQPVPLPKSDYGKFHSGDSYIILQVIFFLNFFYFYLCCLKDWCFIHHA' A
#
# COMPACT_ATOMS: atom_id res chain seq x y z
N MET A 1 -21.23 0.30 -24.75
CA MET A 1 -21.29 0.21 -23.28
C MET A 1 -19.95 -0.33 -22.81
N SER A 2 -19.07 0.53 -22.31
CA SER A 2 -17.75 0.12 -21.81
C SER A 2 -17.94 -0.48 -20.42
N SER A 3 -18.09 -1.81 -20.36
CA SER A 3 -17.94 -2.55 -19.11
C SER A 3 -16.46 -2.62 -18.81
N SER A 4 -15.95 -1.63 -18.08
CA SER A 4 -14.62 -1.67 -17.49
C SER A 4 -14.61 -2.75 -16.40
N THR A 5 -14.36 -3.99 -16.82
CA THR A 5 -14.01 -5.07 -15.89
C THR A 5 -12.83 -4.56 -15.07
N LYS A 6 -13.08 -4.22 -13.80
CA LYS A 6 -12.03 -3.82 -12.87
C LYS A 6 -11.10 -5.02 -12.74
N TYR A 7 -9.97 -4.99 -13.43
CA TYR A 7 -8.91 -5.96 -13.21
C TYR A 7 -8.35 -5.69 -11.81
N ILE A 8 -8.78 -6.52 -10.86
CA ILE A 8 -8.26 -6.50 -9.51
C ILE A 8 -7.09 -7.46 -9.52
N ASP A 9 -5.89 -6.94 -9.28
CA ASP A 9 -4.71 -7.78 -9.11
C ASP A 9 -4.95 -8.75 -7.94
N PRO A 10 -4.60 -10.05 -8.07
CA PRO A 10 -4.80 -11.03 -7.01
C PRO A 10 -4.17 -10.62 -5.67
N ALA A 11 -3.10 -9.81 -5.67
CA ALA A 11 -2.48 -9.31 -4.45
C ALA A 11 -3.37 -8.33 -3.65
N PHE A 12 -4.36 -7.71 -4.31
CA PHE A 12 -5.32 -6.80 -3.71
C PHE A 12 -6.68 -7.45 -3.43
N GLN A 13 -6.79 -8.76 -3.59
CA GLN A 13 -8.07 -9.44 -3.37
C GLN A 13 -8.41 -9.49 -1.88
N GLY A 14 -9.39 -8.69 -1.46
CA GLY A 14 -9.87 -8.67 -0.07
C GLY A 14 -9.12 -7.74 0.88
N VAL A 15 -8.19 -6.93 0.35
CA VAL A 15 -7.49 -5.88 1.11
C VAL A 15 -8.47 -4.79 1.52
N GLY A 16 -8.24 -4.12 2.65
CA GLY A 16 -9.17 -3.09 3.13
C GLY A 16 -10.34 -3.60 3.97
N GLN A 17 -10.53 -4.91 4.11
CA GLN A 17 -11.62 -5.49 4.92
C GLN A 17 -11.29 -5.54 6.42
N LYS A 18 -10.00 -5.55 6.77
CA LYS A 18 -9.53 -5.64 8.16
C LYS A 18 -8.71 -4.42 8.52
N VAL A 19 -8.95 -3.90 9.71
CA VAL A 19 -8.17 -2.83 10.33
C VAL A 19 -6.71 -3.26 10.46
N GLY A 20 -5.81 -2.42 9.99
CA GLY A 20 -4.38 -2.71 10.01
C GLY A 20 -3.62 -2.01 8.88
N ILE A 21 -2.31 -2.26 8.85
CA ILE A 21 -1.41 -1.79 7.79
C ILE A 21 -1.02 -2.98 6.93
N GLU A 22 -1.18 -2.83 5.63
CA GLU A 22 -0.79 -3.79 4.60
C GLU A 22 0.20 -3.10 3.66
N ILE A 23 1.34 -3.74 3.40
CA ILE A 23 2.39 -3.19 2.55
C ILE A 23 2.68 -4.19 1.43
N TRP A 24 2.80 -3.70 0.21
CA TRP A 24 3.26 -4.46 -0.94
C TRP A 24 4.51 -3.81 -1.52
N ARG A 25 5.50 -4.63 -1.89
CA ARG A 25 6.63 -4.21 -2.70
C ARG A 25 6.33 -4.48 -4.16
N ILE A 26 6.68 -3.57 -5.05
CA ILE A 26 6.59 -3.81 -6.50
C ILE A 26 7.84 -4.54 -6.93
N GLU A 27 7.68 -5.77 -7.38
CA GLU A 27 8.74 -6.62 -7.94
C GLU A 27 8.29 -7.06 -9.34
N ASP A 28 9.10 -6.80 -10.37
CA ASP A 28 8.77 -7.13 -11.77
C ASP A 28 7.36 -6.66 -12.21
N PHE A 29 7.00 -5.42 -11.86
CA PHE A 29 5.68 -4.82 -12.12
C PHE A 29 4.50 -5.51 -11.44
N GLN A 30 4.75 -6.41 -10.50
CA GLN A 30 3.73 -7.10 -9.72
C GLN A 30 3.78 -6.69 -8.24
N PRO A 31 2.63 -6.42 -7.61
CA PRO A 31 2.57 -6.15 -6.17
C PRO A 31 2.75 -7.44 -5.36
N VAL A 32 3.86 -7.53 -4.63
CA VAL A 32 4.18 -8.65 -3.75
C VAL A 32 3.95 -8.25 -2.30
N PRO A 33 3.11 -8.97 -1.51
CA PRO A 33 2.86 -8.62 -0.12
C PRO A 33 4.14 -8.74 0.70
N LEU A 34 4.47 -7.66 1.41
CA LEU A 34 5.62 -7.62 2.30
C LEU A 34 5.24 -8.27 3.64
N PRO A 35 6.07 -9.16 4.21
CA PRO A 35 5.81 -9.70 5.53
C PRO A 35 5.91 -8.61 6.60
N LYS A 36 5.09 -8.72 7.65
CA LYS A 36 5.05 -7.75 8.76
C LYS A 36 6.39 -7.56 9.47
N SER A 37 7.26 -8.58 9.45
CA SER A 37 8.61 -8.53 10.02
C SER A 37 9.54 -7.53 9.31
N ASP A 38 9.22 -7.19 8.06
CA ASP A 38 9.98 -6.25 7.24
C ASP A 38 9.29 -4.88 7.10
N TYR A 39 8.19 -4.66 7.83
CA TYR A 39 7.58 -3.34 7.89
C TYR A 39 8.56 -2.34 8.50
N GLY A 40 8.75 -1.21 7.80
CA GLY A 40 9.72 -0.17 8.17
C GLY A 40 11.10 -0.33 7.54
N LYS A 41 11.39 -1.45 6.87
CA LYS A 41 12.62 -1.63 6.07
C LYS A 41 12.33 -1.27 4.62
N PHE A 42 12.47 0.01 4.30
CA PHE A 42 12.30 0.48 2.93
C PHE A 42 13.65 0.54 2.23
N HIS A 43 13.79 -0.20 1.13
CA HIS A 43 14.98 -0.16 0.31
C HIS A 43 14.87 0.96 -0.72
N SER A 44 15.85 1.88 -0.70
CA SER A 44 15.93 2.98 -1.67
C SER A 44 16.29 2.43 -3.05
N GLY A 45 15.28 2.19 -3.87
CA GLY A 45 15.40 1.54 -5.17
C GLY A 45 14.14 0.78 -5.57
N ASP A 46 13.39 0.30 -4.58
CA ASP A 46 12.11 -0.37 -4.79
C ASP A 46 10.94 0.61 -4.61
N SER A 47 9.81 0.26 -5.21
CA SER A 47 8.54 0.95 -4.99
C SER A 47 7.66 0.14 -4.04
N TYR A 48 6.97 0.83 -3.13
CA TYR A 48 6.10 0.20 -2.15
C TYR A 48 4.70 0.82 -2.18
N ILE A 49 3.67 -0.01 -2.05
CA ILE A 49 2.28 0.38 -1.86
C ILE A 49 1.95 0.14 -0.39
N ILE A 50 1.43 1.16 0.30
CA ILE A 50 1.04 1.07 1.71
C ILE A 50 -0.45 1.37 1.80
N LEU A 51 -1.21 0.42 2.34
CA LEU A 51 -2.63 0.59 2.67
C LEU A 51 -2.78 0.57 4.19
N GLN A 52 -3.35 1.64 4.73
CA GLN A 52 -3.71 1.72 6.14
C GLN A 52 -5.23 1.76 6.28
N VAL A 53 -5.78 0.75 6.96
CA VAL A 53 -7.21 0.61 7.23
C VAL A 53 -7.46 0.97 8.69
N ILE A 54 -8.15 2.08 8.94
CA ILE A 54 -8.53 2.55 10.28
C ILE A 54 -10.04 2.38 10.50
N PHE A 55 -10.45 1.96 11.70
CA PHE A 55 -11.86 1.66 12.02
C PHE A 55 -12.69 2.87 12.44
N PHE A 56 -12.08 4.06 12.62
CA PHE A 56 -12.77 5.24 13.11
C PHE A 56 -12.34 6.50 12.35
N LEU A 57 -13.33 7.13 11.68
CA LEU A 57 -13.36 8.47 11.08
C LEU A 57 -12.34 8.79 9.96
N ASN A 58 -12.83 8.78 8.72
CA ASN A 58 -12.45 9.64 7.58
C ASN A 58 -11.00 10.17 7.53
N PHE A 59 -10.01 9.32 7.26
CA PHE A 59 -8.81 9.75 6.52
C PHE A 59 -8.13 8.57 5.82
N PHE A 60 -8.42 8.40 4.53
CA PHE A 60 -7.73 7.45 3.65
C PHE A 60 -6.37 8.04 3.28
N TYR A 61 -5.34 7.79 4.10
CA TYR A 61 -3.97 8.14 3.74
C TYR A 61 -3.41 7.07 2.79
N PHE A 62 -3.60 7.26 1.49
CA PHE A 62 -2.89 6.48 0.46
C PHE A 62 -1.47 7.05 0.33
N TYR A 63 -0.53 6.57 1.13
CA TYR A 63 0.89 6.91 0.96
C TYR A 63 1.45 6.09 -0.21
N LEU A 64 1.28 6.61 -1.43
CA LEU A 64 2.03 6.15 -2.59
C LEU A 64 3.46 6.69 -2.46
N CYS A 65 4.33 5.97 -1.76
CA CYS A 65 5.71 6.38 -1.57
C CYS A 65 6.49 6.12 -2.87
N CYS A 66 6.44 7.09 -3.77
CA CYS A 66 7.28 7.15 -4.95
C CYS A 66 7.84 8.57 -5.11
N LEU A 67 8.70 9.02 -4.20
CA LEU A 67 9.78 9.97 -4.52
C LEU A 67 10.79 10.10 -3.37
N LYS A 68 12.06 9.97 -3.74
CA LYS A 68 13.25 10.61 -3.15
C LYS A 68 12.94 11.66 -2.05
N ASP A 69 13.56 11.48 -0.87
CA ASP A 69 13.88 12.51 0.13
C ASP A 69 12.85 13.00 1.17
N TRP A 70 11.65 12.43 1.34
CA TRP A 70 10.76 12.88 2.44
C TRP A 70 10.18 11.76 3.30
N CYS A 71 10.76 11.59 4.49
CA CYS A 71 10.18 10.88 5.62
C CYS A 71 9.06 11.75 6.22
N PHE A 72 7.81 11.52 5.81
CA PHE A 72 6.66 12.14 6.46
C PHE A 72 6.14 11.21 7.57
N ILE A 73 6.77 11.27 8.75
CA ILE A 73 6.04 11.09 10.01
C ILE A 73 5.60 12.51 10.39
N HIS A 74 4.43 12.95 9.93
CA HIS A 74 3.80 14.11 10.52
C HIS A 74 2.46 13.70 11.10
N HIS A 75 2.44 13.72 12.43
CA HIS A 75 1.28 13.68 13.28
C HIS A 75 0.34 14.85 12.93
N ALA A 76 -0.88 14.52 12.50
CA ALA A 76 -2.04 15.40 12.55
C ALA A 76 -3.27 14.54 12.87
#